data_AF-A0A7S1KZN7-F1
#
_entry.id   AF-A0A7S1KZN7-F1
#
_cell.length_a   1.000
_cell.length_b   1.000
_cell.length_c   1.000
_cell.angle_alpha   90.00
_cell.angle_beta   90.00
_cell.angle_gamma   90.00
#
_symmetry.space_group_name_H-M   'P 1'
#
loop_
_entity.id
_entity.type
_entity.pdbx_description
1 polymer ?
#
loop_
_entity_poly.entity_id
_entity_poly.type
_entity_poly.pdbx_seq_one_letter_code
_entity_poly.pdbx_strand_id
1 'polypeptide(L)'
;LHAAAAPCFWLRLGRAPQWDALLRKHGVQSVGDPVLLAIRHGPDALLIAPPGKAGGGADELTAWIKDAVDGKLEPTSVALPPFPQAIAPSDEPPEESYTAALRKMKQMVNKLQSGVDQLITKAEGSFHKMDTEDKTMLAGVVLCSLMVLGVVCRQCCCCCCCCGRRAARLTEDEVVRQISPVLAVQLRRGGGEKLGLGIAPTSQGGFTITGVHEGTLVDKWNMTQQVAELRVRKGDRIMSVTSYAANGGSQGVVASTAGAIQDALKSGDDVCLAVVAPRTEQEVQCLAATVCIDGLALDRAAELCPPRRSCGGPQKDSLALEIARLSPELARHNESRRAEGACCLQQLQIGDRIVSANGGLDVRASMGAASSTLVAVRWRPAGTMRAERFTVEIQRSGPEDRLGMQIGPLPGGTGQLEVLEVVASGAIDRWNSTPGVRRILKGDRIVSVNGQSKELKQQLAGTRVSIEFERWVDESSGSAPLYDAAIGGSSAFASPPAPTP
;
A
#
# COMPACT_ATOMS: atom_id res chain seq x y z
N LEU A 1 -27.62 22.61 49.07
CA LEU A 1 -26.91 23.05 47.85
C LEU A 1 -26.69 21.81 46.98
N HIS A 2 -27.58 21.58 46.01
CA HIS A 2 -27.43 20.50 45.05
C HIS A 2 -26.15 20.75 44.24
N ALA A 3 -25.16 19.86 44.34
CA ALA A 3 -24.04 19.85 43.42
C ALA A 3 -24.60 19.62 42.02
N ALA A 4 -24.64 20.68 41.20
CA ALA A 4 -24.99 20.55 39.79
C ALA A 4 -24.02 19.53 39.17
N ALA A 5 -24.57 18.51 38.52
CA ALA A 5 -23.77 17.48 37.87
C ALA A 5 -22.79 18.15 36.90
N ALA A 6 -21.49 17.94 37.09
CA ALA A 6 -20.49 18.44 36.17
C ALA A 6 -20.74 17.82 34.78
N PRO A 7 -20.87 18.62 33.72
CA PRO A 7 -21.08 18.09 32.39
C PRO A 7 -19.84 17.33 31.93
N CYS A 8 -20.00 16.03 31.67
CA CYS A 8 -18.96 15.19 31.06
C CYS A 8 -19.18 15.12 29.54
N PHE A 9 -18.13 15.29 28.75
CA PHE A 9 -18.17 15.10 27.30
C PHE A 9 -16.97 14.25 26.84
N TRP A 10 -17.15 13.54 25.72
CA TRP A 10 -16.11 12.73 25.10
C TRP A 10 -15.65 13.39 23.81
N LEU A 11 -14.33 13.57 23.67
CA LEU A 11 -13.74 14.23 22.51
C LEU A 11 -12.95 13.20 21.68
N ARG A 12 -13.26 13.08 20.38
CA ARG A 12 -12.43 12.32 19.44
C ARG A 12 -11.34 13.24 18.88
N LEU A 13 -10.10 13.11 19.36
CA LEU A 13 -8.98 14.00 18.99
C LEU A 13 -8.73 14.06 17.48
N GLY A 14 -8.95 12.96 16.74
CA GLY A 14 -8.85 12.95 15.28
C GLY A 14 -9.81 13.89 14.54
N ARG A 15 -10.84 14.42 15.21
CA ARG A 15 -11.78 15.41 14.67
C ARG A 15 -11.68 16.79 15.34
N ALA A 16 -10.77 16.94 16.30
CA ALA A 16 -10.54 18.17 17.04
C ALA A 16 -9.04 18.50 17.02
N PRO A 17 -8.46 18.83 15.84
CA PRO A 17 -7.01 18.96 15.67
C PRO A 17 -6.40 20.05 16.57
N GLN A 18 -7.18 21.08 16.90
CA GLN A 18 -6.75 22.14 17.82
C GLN A 18 -6.62 21.62 19.26
N TRP A 19 -7.53 20.73 19.68
CA TRP A 19 -7.43 20.05 20.98
C TRP A 19 -6.30 19.02 21.00
N ASP A 20 -6.09 18.26 19.91
CA ASP A 20 -4.96 17.34 19.80
C ASP A 20 -3.62 18.08 19.91
N ALA A 21 -3.45 19.19 19.18
CA ALA A 21 -2.26 20.04 19.25
C ALA A 21 -2.04 20.60 20.66
N LEU A 22 -3.11 21.04 21.32
CA LEU A 22 -3.05 21.51 22.70
C LEU A 22 -2.55 20.42 23.66
N LEU A 23 -3.14 19.23 23.59
CA LEU A 23 -2.78 18.13 24.47
C LEU A 23 -1.36 17.65 24.24
N ARG A 24 -0.91 17.57 22.98
CA ARG A 24 0.49 17.23 22.66
C ARG A 24 1.47 18.25 23.22
N LYS A 25 1.14 19.54 23.19
CA LYS A 25 1.95 20.60 23.82
C LYS A 25 2.12 20.38 25.32
N HIS A 26 1.16 19.72 25.97
CA HIS A 26 1.19 19.35 27.38
C HIS A 26 1.57 17.88 27.63
N GLY A 27 2.30 17.26 26.68
CA GLY A 27 2.94 15.95 26.88
C GLY A 27 2.04 14.74 26.66
N VAL A 28 0.82 14.93 26.19
CA VAL A 28 -0.07 13.83 25.82
C VAL A 28 0.38 13.22 24.48
N GLN A 29 0.78 11.95 24.47
CA GLN A 29 1.12 11.25 23.25
C GLN A 29 -0.17 10.76 22.58
N SER A 30 -0.39 11.19 21.33
CA SER A 30 -1.68 11.16 20.63
C SER A 30 -2.09 9.79 20.06
N VAL A 31 -1.57 8.67 20.58
CA VAL A 31 -1.80 7.35 19.95
C VAL A 31 -2.35 6.36 20.98
N GLY A 32 -3.69 6.28 21.04
CA GLY A 32 -4.42 5.13 21.56
C GLY A 32 -4.82 5.15 23.04
N ASP A 33 -4.17 5.98 23.87
CA ASP A 33 -4.45 6.00 25.31
C ASP A 33 -5.57 6.98 25.68
N PRO A 34 -6.49 6.61 26.60
CA PRO A 34 -7.48 7.52 27.14
C PRO A 34 -6.80 8.60 27.98
N VAL A 35 -7.18 9.85 27.78
CA VAL A 35 -6.64 11.01 28.51
C VAL A 35 -7.78 11.64 29.30
N LEU A 36 -7.61 11.77 30.61
CA LEU A 36 -8.58 12.46 31.45
C LEU A 36 -8.20 13.94 31.59
N LEU A 37 -9.19 14.81 31.38
CA LEU A 37 -9.06 16.25 31.47
C LEU A 37 -10.15 16.80 32.38
N ALA A 38 -9.81 17.81 33.17
CA ALA A 38 -10.79 18.63 33.89
C ALA A 38 -10.63 20.09 33.48
N ILE A 39 -11.76 20.73 33.18
CA ILE A 39 -11.83 22.15 32.81
C ILE A 39 -12.48 22.90 33.96
N ARG A 40 -11.78 23.91 34.48
CA ARG A 40 -12.32 24.77 35.53
C ARG A 40 -12.95 26.01 34.89
N HIS A 41 -14.26 26.20 35.08
CA HIS A 41 -14.96 27.45 34.73
C HIS A 41 -14.47 28.57 35.68
N GLY A 42 -13.39 29.23 35.31
CA GLY A 42 -12.64 30.27 36.02
C GLY A 42 -11.67 30.92 35.03
N PRO A 43 -10.50 31.49 35.42
CA PRO A 43 -9.48 31.79 34.40
C PRO A 43 -9.23 30.50 33.62
N ASP A 44 -9.43 30.51 32.29
CA ASP A 44 -9.49 29.30 31.46
C ASP A 44 -8.29 28.37 31.77
N ALA A 45 -8.60 27.31 32.51
CA ALA A 45 -7.63 26.48 33.20
C ALA A 45 -7.89 25.01 32.85
N LEU A 46 -6.84 24.36 32.36
CA LEU A 46 -6.85 22.96 32.00
C LEU A 46 -6.03 22.16 33.02
N LEU A 47 -6.66 21.12 33.56
CA LEU A 47 -6.01 20.10 34.38
C LEU A 47 -5.94 18.81 33.58
N ILE A 48 -4.73 18.27 33.41
CA ILE A 48 -4.49 17.02 32.68
C ILE A 48 -4.08 15.97 33.68
N ALA A 49 -4.79 14.83 33.69
CA ALA A 49 -4.40 13.72 34.54
C ALA A 49 -3.04 13.15 34.07
N PRO A 50 -2.12 12.83 34.99
CA PRO A 50 -0.88 12.15 34.64
C PRO A 50 -1.14 10.83 33.91
N PRO A 51 -0.27 10.37 32.99
CA PRO A 51 -0.45 9.15 32.21
C PRO A 51 -0.78 7.90 33.05
N GLY A 52 -0.20 7.78 34.25
CA GLY A 52 -0.47 6.66 35.16
C GLY A 52 -1.85 6.67 35.83
N LYS A 53 -2.49 7.85 35.97
CA LYS A 53 -3.80 7.99 36.62
C LYS A 53 -4.95 7.71 35.66
N ALA A 54 -4.77 7.97 34.37
CA ALA A 54 -5.81 7.74 33.36
C ALA A 54 -6.07 6.25 33.09
N GLY A 55 -5.07 5.39 33.33
CA GLY A 55 -5.19 3.93 33.30
C GLY A 55 -5.40 3.28 34.67
N GLY A 56 -5.50 4.07 35.74
CA GLY A 56 -5.66 3.58 37.12
C GLY A 56 -7.06 3.01 37.41
N GLY A 57 -7.19 2.34 38.56
CA GLY A 57 -8.49 1.86 39.05
C GLY A 57 -9.48 3.00 39.32
N ALA A 58 -10.78 2.68 39.42
CA ALA A 58 -11.85 3.67 39.63
C ALA A 58 -11.61 4.58 40.86
N ASP A 59 -10.95 4.07 41.90
CA ASP A 59 -10.64 4.81 43.12
C ASP A 59 -9.59 5.90 42.90
N GLU A 60 -8.55 5.62 42.10
CA GLU A 60 -7.49 6.59 41.78
C GLU A 60 -8.01 7.74 40.91
N LEU A 61 -8.92 7.40 39.99
CA LEU A 61 -9.63 8.35 39.14
C LEU A 61 -10.51 9.28 39.99
N THR A 62 -11.30 8.69 40.89
CA THR A 62 -12.20 9.41 41.78
C THR A 62 -11.43 10.34 42.73
N ALA A 63 -10.30 9.87 43.27
CA ALA A 63 -9.42 10.69 44.10
C ALA A 63 -8.86 11.90 43.32
N TRP A 64 -8.39 11.68 42.09
CA TRP A 64 -7.88 12.76 41.24
C TRP A 64 -8.97 13.80 40.89
N ILE A 65 -10.17 13.33 40.52
CA ILE A 65 -11.30 14.23 40.23
C ILE A 65 -11.65 15.06 41.47
N LYS A 66 -11.67 14.43 42.65
CA LYS A 66 -11.93 15.13 43.91
C LYS A 66 -10.89 16.21 44.19
N ASP A 67 -9.61 15.92 44.00
CA ASP A 67 -8.55 16.91 44.19
C ASP A 67 -8.60 18.05 43.16
N ALA A 68 -9.01 17.76 41.92
CA ALA A 68 -9.27 18.77 40.89
C ALA A 68 -10.44 19.70 41.29
N VAL A 69 -11.55 19.13 41.78
CA VAL A 69 -12.74 19.86 42.22
C VAL A 69 -12.46 20.69 43.48
N ASP A 70 -11.71 20.12 44.44
CA ASP A 70 -11.31 20.79 45.68
C ASP A 70 -10.27 21.90 45.43
N GLY A 71 -9.76 22.06 44.20
CA GLY A 71 -8.77 23.07 43.85
C GLY A 71 -7.37 22.80 44.43
N LYS A 72 -7.07 21.55 44.78
CA LYS A 72 -5.74 21.15 45.30
C LYS A 72 -4.69 20.95 44.20
N LEU A 73 -5.14 20.88 42.95
CA LEU A 73 -4.27 20.74 41.79
C LEU A 73 -4.03 22.12 41.16
N GLU A 74 -2.76 22.42 40.87
CA GLU A 74 -2.36 23.64 40.18
C GLU A 74 -2.77 23.57 38.70
N PRO A 75 -3.66 24.45 38.23
CA PRO A 75 -4.08 24.44 36.84
C PRO A 75 -3.00 25.02 35.91
N THR A 76 -2.92 24.49 34.70
CA THR A 76 -2.17 25.19 33.65
C THR A 76 -3.12 26.18 32.98
N SER A 77 -2.80 27.48 33.03
CA SER A 77 -3.56 28.50 32.32
C SER A 77 -3.31 28.36 30.83
N VAL A 78 -4.38 28.11 30.08
CA VAL A 78 -4.32 27.81 28.65
C VAL A 78 -5.57 28.36 27.99
N ALA A 79 -5.42 29.07 26.87
CA ALA A 79 -6.56 29.45 26.04
C ALA A 79 -7.20 28.17 25.44
N LEU A 80 -8.41 27.84 25.88
CA LEU A 80 -9.10 26.65 25.44
C LEU A 80 -9.62 26.82 24.00
N PRO A 81 -9.36 25.86 23.09
CA PRO A 81 -9.98 25.85 21.78
C PRO A 81 -11.51 25.75 21.92
N PRO A 82 -12.29 26.23 20.95
CA PRO A 82 -13.73 26.03 20.95
C PRO A 82 -14.05 24.53 20.96
N PHE A 83 -15.14 24.14 21.64
CA PHE A 83 -15.65 22.78 21.53
C PHE A 83 -16.07 22.48 20.09
N PRO A 84 -15.70 21.32 19.53
CA PRO A 84 -16.22 20.93 18.22
C PRO A 84 -17.75 20.77 18.30
N GLN A 85 -18.42 21.02 17.18
CA GLN A 85 -19.86 20.80 17.09
C GLN A 85 -20.20 19.33 17.38
N ALA A 86 -21.26 19.12 18.15
CA ALA A 86 -21.78 17.78 18.40
C ALA A 86 -22.17 17.13 17.07
N ILE A 87 -21.78 15.88 16.89
CA ILE A 87 -22.09 15.11 15.68
C ILE A 87 -23.54 14.65 15.79
N ALA A 88 -24.36 14.94 14.79
CA ALA A 88 -25.69 14.36 14.69
C ALA A 88 -25.57 12.83 14.54
N PRO A 89 -26.46 12.02 15.13
CA PRO A 89 -26.39 10.56 15.01
C PRO A 89 -26.34 10.03 13.56
N SER A 90 -26.85 10.79 12.60
CA SER A 90 -26.80 10.47 11.15
C SER A 90 -25.41 10.64 10.52
N ASP A 91 -24.54 11.45 11.14
CA ASP A 91 -23.25 11.86 10.60
C ASP A 91 -22.08 11.14 11.29
N GLU A 92 -22.39 10.20 12.21
CA GLU A 92 -21.41 9.26 12.71
C GLU A 92 -20.98 8.37 11.54
N PRO A 93 -19.67 8.30 11.21
CA PRO A 93 -19.20 7.36 10.22
C PRO A 93 -19.59 5.96 10.72
N PRO A 94 -20.08 5.08 9.84
CA PRO A 94 -20.46 3.73 10.23
C PRO A 94 -19.29 3.11 10.98
N GLU A 95 -19.56 2.62 12.19
CA GLU A 95 -18.53 1.97 13.01
C GLU A 95 -17.85 0.92 12.14
N GLU A 96 -16.53 1.02 11.96
CA GLU A 96 -15.80 0.08 11.11
C GLU A 96 -16.19 -1.33 11.54
N SER A 97 -16.72 -2.12 10.60
CA SER A 97 -17.32 -3.43 10.90
C SER A 97 -16.38 -4.32 11.72
N TYR A 98 -15.07 -4.10 11.56
CA TYR A 98 -14.00 -4.72 12.31
C TYR A 98 -14.00 -4.38 13.82
N THR A 99 -14.15 -3.11 14.22
CA THR A 99 -14.14 -2.72 15.64
C THR A 99 -15.39 -3.21 16.37
N ALA A 100 -16.54 -3.16 15.70
CA ALA A 100 -17.78 -3.73 16.21
C ALA A 100 -17.67 -5.26 16.39
N ALA A 101 -17.06 -5.96 15.44
CA ALA A 101 -16.80 -7.40 15.52
C ALA A 101 -15.82 -7.74 16.67
N LEU A 102 -14.73 -6.98 16.82
CA LEU A 102 -13.76 -7.13 17.91
C LEU A 102 -14.41 -6.93 19.29
N ARG A 103 -15.28 -5.93 19.42
CA ARG A 103 -16.00 -5.68 20.68
C ARG A 103 -16.91 -6.86 21.02
N LYS A 104 -17.65 -7.39 20.05
CA LYS A 104 -18.50 -8.59 20.23
C LYS A 104 -17.66 -9.82 20.57
N MET A 105 -16.52 -10.00 19.92
CA MET A 105 -15.60 -11.10 20.22
C MET A 105 -15.04 -10.99 21.64
N LYS A 106 -14.60 -9.80 22.06
CA LYS A 106 -14.11 -9.55 23.42
C LYS A 106 -15.18 -9.81 24.48
N GLN A 107 -16.43 -9.39 24.22
CA GLN A 107 -17.56 -9.71 25.09
C GLN A 107 -17.83 -11.22 25.17
N MET A 108 -17.71 -11.93 24.05
CA MET A 108 -17.88 -13.39 24.00
C MET A 108 -16.77 -14.11 24.76
N VAL A 109 -15.51 -13.67 24.61
CA VAL A 109 -14.35 -14.20 25.35
C VAL A 109 -14.51 -13.96 26.84
N ASN A 110 -14.90 -12.75 27.26
CA ASN A 110 -15.10 -12.45 28.68
C ASN A 110 -16.24 -13.30 29.28
N LYS A 111 -17.34 -13.52 28.54
CA LYS A 111 -18.41 -14.42 28.97
C LYS A 111 -17.94 -15.85 29.09
N LEU A 112 -17.18 -16.34 28.09
CA LEU A 112 -16.61 -17.68 28.11
C LEU A 112 -15.66 -17.85 29.29
N GLN A 113 -14.76 -16.89 29.52
CA GLN A 113 -13.82 -16.88 30.64
C GLN A 113 -14.57 -16.94 31.97
N SER A 114 -15.58 -16.09 32.18
CA SER A 114 -16.39 -16.13 33.40
C SER A 114 -17.12 -17.47 33.60
N GLY A 115 -17.58 -18.11 32.52
CA GLY A 115 -18.20 -19.43 32.58
C GLY A 115 -17.19 -20.54 32.89
N VAL A 116 -15.98 -20.45 32.33
CA VAL A 116 -14.86 -21.36 32.63
C VAL A 116 -14.44 -21.21 34.09
N ASP A 117 -14.28 -19.99 34.59
CA ASP A 117 -13.91 -19.73 35.98
C ASP A 117 -14.94 -20.32 36.96
N GLN A 118 -16.24 -20.13 36.68
CA GLN A 118 -17.32 -20.74 37.47
C GLN A 118 -17.29 -22.27 37.44
N LEU A 119 -16.98 -22.87 36.28
CA LEU A 119 -16.84 -24.32 36.16
C LEU A 119 -15.63 -24.84 36.92
N ILE A 120 -14.49 -24.12 36.88
CA ILE A 120 -13.28 -24.45 37.63
C ILE A 120 -13.58 -24.41 39.13
N THR A 121 -14.19 -23.35 39.65
CA THR A 121 -14.50 -23.25 41.09
C THR A 121 -15.45 -24.35 41.56
N LYS A 122 -16.44 -24.72 40.73
CA LYS A 122 -17.36 -25.83 41.04
C LYS A 122 -16.66 -27.18 40.97
N ALA A 123 -15.75 -27.35 40.01
CA ALA A 123 -14.95 -28.56 39.85
C ALA A 123 -13.96 -28.74 41.00
N GLU A 124 -13.24 -27.70 41.43
CA GLU A 124 -12.30 -27.74 42.57
C GLU A 124 -12.97 -28.22 43.87
N GLY A 125 -14.16 -27.69 44.18
CA GLY A 125 -14.93 -28.11 45.35
C GLY A 125 -15.40 -29.57 45.30
N SER A 126 -15.56 -30.12 44.09
CA SER A 126 -15.98 -31.52 43.88
C SER A 126 -14.76 -32.46 43.80
N PHE A 127 -13.67 -31.98 43.22
CA PHE A 127 -12.42 -32.71 43.00
C PHE A 127 -11.76 -33.11 44.32
N HIS A 128 -11.78 -32.23 45.33
CA HIS A 128 -11.24 -32.57 46.65
C HIS A 128 -11.99 -33.70 47.36
N LYS A 129 -13.25 -33.97 46.97
CA LYS A 129 -14.09 -35.03 47.54
C LYS A 129 -13.99 -36.36 46.81
N MET A 130 -13.35 -36.40 45.63
CA MET A 130 -13.18 -37.60 44.82
C MET A 130 -11.95 -38.41 45.25
N ASP A 131 -12.03 -39.73 45.10
CA ASP A 131 -10.90 -40.63 45.31
C ASP A 131 -9.87 -40.51 44.18
N THR A 132 -8.73 -41.18 44.31
CA THR A 132 -7.64 -41.09 43.34
C THR A 132 -7.99 -41.66 41.96
N GLU A 133 -8.90 -42.63 41.88
CA GLU A 133 -9.30 -43.28 40.64
C GLU A 133 -10.21 -42.37 39.81
N ASP A 134 -11.21 -41.75 40.45
CA ASP A 134 -12.09 -40.76 39.86
C ASP A 134 -11.33 -39.52 39.34
N LYS A 135 -10.29 -39.10 40.07
CA LYS A 135 -9.42 -37.99 39.66
C LYS A 135 -8.68 -38.27 38.36
N THR A 136 -8.15 -39.49 38.19
CA THR A 136 -7.48 -39.91 36.95
C THR A 136 -8.45 -39.99 35.78
N MET A 137 -9.67 -40.50 35.97
CA MET A 137 -10.70 -40.48 34.93
C MET A 137 -11.07 -39.05 34.52
N LEU A 138 -11.28 -38.16 35.50
CA LEU A 138 -11.64 -36.77 35.22
C LEU A 138 -10.53 -36.06 34.42
N ALA A 139 -9.26 -36.27 34.78
CA ALA A 139 -8.13 -35.72 34.03
C ALA A 139 -8.11 -36.19 32.57
N GLY A 140 -8.41 -37.46 32.32
CA GLY A 140 -8.54 -38.01 30.97
C GLY A 140 -9.69 -37.37 30.16
N VAL A 141 -10.85 -37.16 30.78
CA VAL A 141 -12.01 -36.50 30.15
C VAL A 141 -11.70 -35.03 29.83
N VAL A 142 -11.03 -34.31 30.73
CA VAL A 142 -10.61 -32.92 30.51
C VAL A 142 -9.61 -32.83 29.36
N LEU A 143 -8.59 -33.69 29.34
CA LEU A 143 -7.61 -33.72 28.25
C LEU A 143 -8.28 -34.02 26.90
N CYS A 144 -9.17 -35.01 26.87
CA CYS A 144 -9.93 -35.37 25.66
C CYS A 144 -10.81 -34.20 25.19
N SER A 145 -11.48 -33.52 26.12
CA SER A 145 -12.30 -32.33 25.82
C SER A 145 -11.45 -31.17 25.30
N LEU A 146 -10.24 -30.95 25.84
CA LEU A 146 -9.30 -29.95 25.34
C LEU A 146 -8.77 -30.30 23.95
N MET A 147 -8.53 -31.58 23.65
CA MET A 147 -8.13 -32.04 22.32
C MET A 147 -9.26 -31.86 21.30
N VAL A 148 -10.49 -32.23 21.65
CA VAL A 148 -11.67 -32.01 20.80
C VAL A 148 -11.91 -30.52 20.60
N LEU A 149 -11.80 -29.70 21.66
CA LEU A 149 -11.90 -28.26 21.54
C LEU A 149 -10.76 -27.71 20.68
N GLY A 150 -9.54 -28.24 20.75
CA GLY A 150 -8.43 -27.88 19.87
C GLY A 150 -8.70 -28.21 18.40
N VAL A 151 -9.30 -29.38 18.12
CA VAL A 151 -9.70 -29.80 16.76
C VAL A 151 -10.87 -28.98 16.25
N VAL A 152 -11.92 -28.75 17.05
CA VAL A 152 -13.06 -27.91 16.71
C VAL A 152 -12.62 -26.47 16.57
N CYS A 153 -11.77 -25.94 17.45
CA CYS A 153 -11.16 -24.63 17.28
C CYS A 153 -10.35 -24.60 15.99
N ARG A 154 -9.59 -25.64 15.62
CA ARG A 154 -8.85 -25.68 14.34
C ARG A 154 -9.79 -25.76 13.12
N GLN A 155 -10.84 -26.58 13.15
CA GLN A 155 -11.81 -26.73 12.06
C GLN A 155 -12.76 -25.53 11.95
N CYS A 156 -13.25 -25.00 13.06
CA CYS A 156 -13.99 -23.73 13.11
C CYS A 156 -13.06 -22.53 12.89
N CYS A 157 -11.76 -22.59 13.15
CA CYS A 157 -10.80 -21.56 12.72
C CYS A 157 -10.54 -21.61 11.22
N CYS A 158 -10.66 -22.78 10.60
CA CYS A 158 -10.59 -22.96 9.15
C CYS A 158 -11.93 -22.66 8.44
N CYS A 159 -13.09 -22.82 9.09
CA CYS A 159 -14.42 -22.55 8.52
C CYS A 159 -15.06 -21.22 8.96
N CYS A 160 -14.83 -20.74 10.18
CA CYS A 160 -15.18 -19.37 10.59
C CYS A 160 -14.07 -18.43 10.14
N CYS A 161 -14.48 -17.31 9.56
CA CYS A 161 -13.67 -16.24 8.99
C CYS A 161 -12.68 -15.53 9.95
N CYS A 162 -12.38 -16.11 11.13
CA CYS A 162 -11.67 -15.45 12.23
C CYS A 162 -10.20 -15.90 12.40
N CYS A 163 -9.79 -17.11 11.98
CA CYS A 163 -8.40 -17.58 12.20
C CYS A 163 -7.66 -17.94 10.91
N GLY A 164 -8.38 -18.35 9.87
CA GLY A 164 -8.04 -17.87 8.55
C GLY A 164 -8.29 -16.37 8.57
N ARG A 165 -7.29 -15.56 8.96
CA ARG A 165 -7.20 -14.21 8.41
C ARG A 165 -7.31 -14.47 6.90
N ARG A 166 -8.52 -14.35 6.32
CA ARG A 166 -8.63 -14.01 4.91
C ARG A 166 -7.77 -12.77 4.87
N ALA A 167 -6.53 -12.92 4.42
CA ALA A 167 -5.64 -11.79 4.22
C ALA A 167 -6.55 -10.81 3.50
N ALA A 168 -6.88 -9.70 4.18
CA ALA A 168 -7.88 -8.77 3.69
C ALA A 168 -7.56 -8.61 2.21
N ARG A 169 -8.52 -8.97 1.34
CA ARG A 169 -8.23 -9.06 -0.09
C ARG A 169 -7.61 -7.71 -0.43
N LEU A 170 -6.33 -7.73 -0.76
CA LEU A 170 -5.61 -6.48 -0.98
C LEU A 170 -6.38 -5.75 -2.06
N THR A 171 -6.65 -4.47 -1.82
CA THR A 171 -7.23 -3.63 -2.87
C THR A 171 -6.13 -3.23 -3.85
N GLU A 172 -6.49 -2.83 -5.07
CA GLU A 172 -5.51 -2.30 -6.04
C GLU A 172 -4.72 -1.14 -5.43
N ASP A 173 -5.40 -0.24 -4.72
CA ASP A 173 -4.80 0.89 -4.00
C ASP A 173 -3.79 0.45 -2.93
N GLU A 174 -4.10 -0.59 -2.16
CA GLU A 174 -3.19 -1.12 -1.15
C GLU A 174 -1.94 -1.74 -1.78
N VAL A 175 -2.08 -2.42 -2.93
CA VAL A 175 -0.95 -2.99 -3.66
C VAL A 175 -0.10 -1.87 -4.27
N VAL A 176 -0.71 -0.88 -4.92
CA VAL A 176 -0.04 0.29 -5.49
C VAL A 176 0.74 1.07 -4.42
N ARG A 177 0.22 1.17 -3.19
CA ARG A 177 0.93 1.84 -2.07
C ARG A 177 2.06 1.02 -1.48
N GLN A 178 2.00 -0.31 -1.58
CA GLN A 178 3.01 -1.21 -1.00
C GLN A 178 4.13 -1.54 -2.00
N ILE A 179 3.87 -1.42 -3.30
CA ILE A 179 4.82 -1.79 -4.34
C ILE A 179 5.98 -0.79 -4.38
N SER A 180 7.21 -1.30 -4.32
CA SER A 180 8.43 -0.49 -4.31
C SER A 180 9.25 -0.71 -5.58
N PRO A 181 10.02 0.30 -6.04
CA PRO A 181 10.92 0.11 -7.17
C PRO A 181 12.02 -0.87 -6.77
N VAL A 182 12.29 -1.86 -7.61
CA VAL A 182 13.38 -2.80 -7.36
C VAL A 182 14.40 -2.74 -8.48
N LEU A 183 15.63 -2.39 -8.10
CA LEU A 183 16.76 -2.22 -8.99
C LEU A 183 17.41 -3.56 -9.32
N ALA A 184 17.83 -3.64 -10.59
CA ALA A 184 18.40 -4.82 -11.18
C ALA A 184 19.92 -4.81 -11.31
N VAL A 185 20.63 -5.17 -10.24
CA VAL A 185 22.09 -5.07 -10.19
C VAL A 185 22.73 -6.40 -10.59
N GLN A 186 23.10 -6.54 -11.87
CA GLN A 186 23.86 -7.69 -12.38
C GLN A 186 25.36 -7.46 -12.19
N LEU A 187 26.02 -8.36 -11.47
CA LEU A 187 27.44 -8.25 -11.12
C LEU A 187 28.15 -9.53 -11.55
N ARG A 188 29.15 -9.38 -12.41
CA ARG A 188 30.07 -10.46 -12.78
C ARG A 188 31.25 -10.45 -11.84
N ARG A 189 31.56 -11.58 -11.21
CA ARG A 189 32.64 -11.65 -10.21
C ARG A 189 33.90 -12.26 -10.82
N GLY A 190 35.00 -11.52 -10.79
CA GLY A 190 36.31 -12.11 -10.92
C GLY A 190 36.70 -12.95 -9.70
N GLY A 191 37.61 -13.90 -9.87
CA GLY A 191 38.15 -14.69 -8.75
C GLY A 191 38.76 -13.78 -7.67
N GLY A 192 38.16 -13.79 -6.48
CA GLY A 192 38.59 -12.94 -5.35
C GLY A 192 38.07 -11.50 -5.38
N GLU A 193 37.30 -11.09 -6.40
CA GLU A 193 36.72 -9.75 -6.45
C GLU A 193 35.58 -9.60 -5.43
N LYS A 194 35.64 -8.50 -4.68
CA LYS A 194 34.63 -8.16 -3.67
C LYS A 194 33.51 -7.34 -4.31
N LEU A 195 32.28 -7.57 -3.88
CA LEU A 195 31.12 -6.78 -4.31
C LEU A 195 31.26 -5.30 -3.91
N GLY A 196 31.91 -5.04 -2.77
CA GLY A 196 32.11 -3.69 -2.24
C GLY A 196 30.90 -3.05 -1.59
N LEU A 197 30.03 -3.88 -1.00
CA LEU A 197 28.90 -3.42 -0.22
C LEU A 197 29.17 -3.61 1.27
N GLY A 198 28.96 -2.55 2.05
CA GLY A 198 28.64 -2.69 3.47
C GLY A 198 27.19 -3.12 3.60
N ILE A 199 26.89 -4.17 4.37
CA ILE A 199 25.53 -4.67 4.56
C ILE A 199 25.24 -4.93 6.03
N ALA A 200 24.00 -4.67 6.46
CA ALA A 200 23.49 -4.97 7.79
C ALA A 200 22.12 -5.66 7.70
N PRO A 201 21.85 -6.73 8.46
CA PRO A 201 20.57 -7.42 8.43
C PRO A 201 19.44 -6.49 8.91
N THR A 202 18.23 -6.68 8.38
CA THR A 202 17.05 -5.87 8.76
C THR A 202 15.97 -6.73 9.41
N SER A 203 15.17 -6.13 10.28
CA SER A 203 14.01 -6.80 10.91
C SER A 203 12.92 -7.20 9.91
N GLN A 204 12.89 -6.56 8.75
CA GLN A 204 11.94 -6.84 7.66
C GLN A 204 12.47 -7.88 6.65
N GLY A 205 13.57 -8.57 6.97
CA GLY A 205 14.26 -9.49 6.07
C GLY A 205 15.21 -8.80 5.10
N GLY A 206 16.16 -9.57 4.56
CA GLY A 206 17.21 -9.04 3.69
C GLY A 206 18.26 -8.20 4.43
N PHE A 207 18.95 -7.34 3.68
CA PHE A 207 20.06 -6.52 4.18
C PHE A 207 19.95 -5.06 3.75
N THR A 208 20.12 -4.11 4.66
CA THR A 208 20.34 -2.71 4.32
C THR A 208 21.79 -2.48 3.92
N ILE A 209 22.01 -1.75 2.84
CA ILE A 209 23.31 -1.32 2.35
C ILE A 209 23.78 -0.16 3.22
N THR A 210 24.86 -0.37 3.98
CA THR A 210 25.45 0.65 4.87
C THR A 210 26.48 1.53 4.15
N GLY A 211 26.96 1.10 2.99
CA GLY A 211 27.87 1.86 2.14
C GLY A 211 28.21 1.12 0.84
N VAL A 212 28.66 1.86 -0.17
CA VAL A 212 29.23 1.33 -1.41
C VAL A 212 30.68 1.80 -1.48
N HIS A 213 31.63 0.88 -1.61
CA HIS A 213 33.06 1.19 -1.64
C HIS A 213 33.52 1.56 -3.05
N GLU A 214 34.28 2.63 -3.19
CA GLU A 214 34.81 3.09 -4.49
C GLU A 214 35.70 2.03 -5.17
N GLY A 215 35.62 1.94 -6.49
CA GLY A 215 36.41 1.03 -7.32
C GLY A 215 35.98 -0.45 -7.27
N THR A 216 34.91 -0.78 -6.56
CA THR A 216 34.37 -2.15 -6.44
C THR A 216 33.35 -2.49 -7.51
N LEU A 217 32.89 -3.74 -7.56
CA LEU A 217 31.92 -4.19 -8.58
C LEU A 217 30.63 -3.38 -8.60
N VAL A 218 30.05 -3.09 -7.44
CA VAL A 218 28.83 -2.28 -7.39
C VAL A 218 29.10 -0.83 -7.77
N ASP A 219 30.24 -0.27 -7.38
CA ASP A 219 30.61 1.09 -7.77
C ASP A 219 30.82 1.20 -9.30
N LYS A 220 31.56 0.26 -9.89
CA LYS A 220 31.70 0.16 -11.36
C LYS A 220 30.33 0.04 -12.04
N TRP A 221 29.43 -0.79 -11.52
CA TRP A 221 28.06 -0.91 -12.04
C TRP A 221 27.27 0.40 -11.88
N ASN A 222 27.42 1.11 -10.77
CA ASN A 222 26.81 2.43 -10.57
C ASN A 222 27.33 3.46 -11.58
N MET A 223 28.62 3.41 -11.92
CA MET A 223 29.22 4.29 -12.93
C MET A 223 28.68 4.04 -14.34
N THR A 224 28.21 2.82 -14.65
CA THR A 224 27.52 2.55 -15.93
C THR A 224 26.09 3.09 -15.95
N GLN A 225 25.50 3.40 -14.79
CA GLN A 225 24.16 3.98 -14.73
C GLN A 225 24.23 5.49 -15.01
N GLN A 226 23.66 5.89 -16.15
CA GLN A 226 23.51 7.29 -16.52
C GLN A 226 22.57 8.04 -15.56
N VAL A 227 21.63 7.31 -14.97
CA VAL A 227 20.55 7.87 -14.17
C VAL A 227 20.90 7.67 -12.71
N ALA A 228 21.12 8.76 -12.01
CA ALA A 228 21.60 8.75 -10.63
C ALA A 228 20.66 7.97 -9.72
N GLU A 229 19.37 8.00 -10.02
CA GLU A 229 18.33 7.28 -9.31
C GLU A 229 18.60 5.77 -9.40
N LEU A 230 18.96 5.22 -10.55
CA LEU A 230 19.15 3.77 -10.71
C LEU A 230 20.40 3.21 -10.02
N ARG A 231 21.23 4.07 -9.42
CA ARG A 231 22.42 3.66 -8.67
C ARG A 231 22.06 3.07 -7.31
N VAL A 232 22.82 2.07 -6.90
CA VAL A 232 22.81 1.50 -5.54
C VAL A 232 23.46 2.48 -4.57
N ARG A 233 22.78 2.78 -3.46
CA ARG A 233 23.24 3.75 -2.46
C ARG A 233 23.18 3.19 -1.04
N LYS A 234 23.78 3.92 -0.11
CA LYS A 234 23.58 3.70 1.33
C LYS A 234 22.11 3.92 1.68
N GLY A 235 21.53 3.00 2.43
CA GLY A 235 20.12 3.00 2.83
C GLY A 235 19.28 2.03 2.00
N ASP A 236 19.71 1.68 0.79
CA ASP A 236 19.02 0.70 -0.05
C ASP A 236 19.00 -0.69 0.59
N ARG A 237 18.10 -1.56 0.15
CA ARG A 237 17.87 -2.88 0.75
C ARG A 237 17.99 -3.99 -0.27
N ILE A 238 18.90 -4.92 -0.02
CA ILE A 238 19.00 -6.19 -0.75
C ILE A 238 17.92 -7.12 -0.24
N MET A 239 16.93 -7.42 -1.08
CA MET A 239 15.80 -8.30 -0.75
C MET A 239 15.99 -9.73 -1.25
N SER A 240 16.70 -9.90 -2.35
CA SER A 240 17.08 -11.22 -2.85
C SER A 240 18.37 -11.17 -3.64
N VAL A 241 19.00 -12.34 -3.77
CA VAL A 241 20.20 -12.54 -4.58
C VAL A 241 19.99 -13.78 -5.41
N THR A 242 20.15 -13.64 -6.72
CA THR A 242 20.20 -14.79 -7.62
C THR A 242 21.64 -15.08 -7.96
N SER A 243 22.15 -16.25 -7.60
CA SER A 243 23.48 -16.72 -8.01
C SER A 243 23.41 -17.53 -9.30
N TYR A 244 24.40 -17.33 -10.16
CA TYR A 244 24.56 -18.06 -11.43
C TYR A 244 25.91 -18.76 -11.40
N ALA A 245 25.90 -20.09 -11.52
CA ALA A 245 27.14 -20.86 -11.55
C ALA A 245 28.03 -20.37 -12.71
N ALA A 246 29.34 -20.21 -12.45
CA ALA A 246 30.33 -19.72 -13.41
C ALA A 246 30.33 -20.47 -14.75
N ASN A 247 29.82 -21.72 -14.77
CA ASN A 247 29.74 -22.57 -15.95
C ASN A 247 28.54 -22.28 -16.88
N GLY A 248 27.85 -21.14 -16.72
CA GLY A 248 26.77 -20.72 -17.63
C GLY A 248 25.48 -21.52 -17.48
N GLY A 249 25.24 -22.10 -16.30
CA GLY A 249 23.94 -22.71 -15.99
C GLY A 249 22.83 -21.67 -16.08
N SER A 250 21.84 -21.90 -16.93
CA SER A 250 20.75 -20.95 -17.21
C SER A 250 19.77 -20.77 -16.05
N GLN A 251 19.80 -21.64 -15.04
CA GLN A 251 18.88 -21.59 -13.91
C GLN A 251 19.58 -21.04 -12.66
N GLY A 252 19.37 -19.75 -12.39
CA GLY A 252 19.89 -19.10 -11.19
C GLY A 252 19.18 -19.57 -9.91
N VAL A 253 19.92 -19.71 -8.82
CA VAL A 253 19.37 -20.06 -7.49
C VAL A 253 18.99 -18.77 -6.78
N VAL A 254 17.69 -18.60 -6.49
CA VAL A 254 17.18 -17.39 -5.84
C VAL A 254 17.20 -17.56 -4.33
N ALA A 255 17.96 -16.72 -3.65
CA ALA A 255 17.99 -16.60 -2.20
C ALA A 255 17.19 -15.37 -1.73
N SER A 256 16.22 -15.56 -0.85
CA SER A 256 15.34 -14.49 -0.33
C SER A 256 15.28 -14.39 1.19
N THR A 257 15.88 -15.34 1.92
CA THR A 257 16.03 -15.27 3.38
C THR A 257 17.38 -14.66 3.74
N ALA A 258 17.50 -14.00 4.90
CA ALA A 258 18.74 -13.33 5.27
C ALA A 258 19.96 -14.29 5.28
N GLY A 259 19.80 -15.50 5.81
CA GLY A 259 20.86 -16.52 5.78
C GLY A 259 21.25 -16.93 4.35
N ALA A 260 20.26 -17.30 3.53
CA ALA A 260 20.51 -17.70 2.14
C ALA A 260 21.11 -16.56 1.30
N ILE A 261 20.66 -15.32 1.51
CA ILE A 261 21.23 -14.14 0.85
C ILE A 261 22.69 -13.98 1.25
N GLN A 262 23.01 -14.11 2.55
CA GLN A 262 24.39 -14.01 3.02
C GLN A 262 25.29 -15.08 2.40
N ASP A 263 24.80 -16.31 2.26
CA ASP A 263 25.55 -17.41 1.64
C ASP A 263 25.72 -17.18 0.14
N ALA A 264 24.67 -16.75 -0.57
CA ALA A 264 24.75 -16.40 -2.00
C ALA A 264 25.72 -15.24 -2.27
N LEU A 265 25.78 -14.23 -1.39
CA LEU A 265 26.77 -13.14 -1.52
C LEU A 265 28.21 -13.63 -1.31
N LYS A 266 28.41 -14.74 -0.59
CA LYS A 266 29.73 -15.34 -0.32
C LYS A 266 30.16 -16.36 -1.37
N SER A 267 29.27 -16.90 -2.20
CA SER A 267 29.54 -18.09 -3.03
C SER A 267 30.60 -17.91 -4.12
N GLY A 268 31.02 -16.66 -4.41
CA GLY A 268 32.01 -16.36 -5.46
C GLY A 268 31.42 -16.37 -6.88
N ASP A 269 30.20 -16.84 -7.04
CA ASP A 269 29.45 -16.88 -8.31
C ASP A 269 29.05 -15.50 -8.81
N ASP A 270 28.71 -15.41 -10.09
CA ASP A 270 28.02 -14.24 -10.63
C ASP A 270 26.68 -14.06 -9.88
N VAL A 271 26.38 -12.82 -9.50
CA VAL A 271 25.20 -12.52 -8.69
C VAL A 271 24.36 -11.42 -9.30
N CYS A 272 23.07 -11.51 -9.07
CA CYS A 272 22.11 -10.50 -9.44
C CYS A 272 21.36 -10.04 -8.18
N LEU A 273 21.62 -8.81 -7.73
CA LEU A 273 21.12 -8.29 -6.46
C LEU A 273 19.82 -7.53 -6.66
N ALA A 274 18.75 -7.97 -6.01
CA ALA A 274 17.47 -7.27 -5.95
C ALA A 274 17.49 -6.17 -4.89
N VAL A 275 17.76 -4.94 -5.33
CA VAL A 275 17.94 -3.81 -4.44
C VAL A 275 16.67 -2.94 -4.45
N VAL A 276 15.93 -2.94 -3.35
CA VAL A 276 14.84 -1.98 -3.10
C VAL A 276 15.46 -0.70 -2.61
N ALA A 277 15.20 0.40 -3.30
CA ALA A 277 15.60 1.71 -2.81
C ALA A 277 14.44 2.26 -1.95
N PRO A 278 14.60 2.45 -0.62
CA PRO A 278 13.63 3.15 0.22
C PRO A 278 13.74 4.63 -0.09
N ARG A 279 13.32 5.00 -1.30
CA ARG A 279 13.37 6.38 -1.75
C ARG A 279 12.28 7.13 -1.04
N THR A 280 12.62 8.31 -0.57
CA THR A 280 11.60 9.30 -0.27
C THR A 280 10.90 9.65 -1.58
N GLU A 281 9.65 10.10 -1.49
CA GLU A 281 8.85 10.56 -2.64
C GLU A 281 9.56 11.69 -3.43
N GLN A 282 10.62 12.28 -2.88
CA GLN A 282 11.39 13.36 -3.48
C GLN A 282 12.32 12.93 -4.62
N GLU A 283 12.76 11.67 -4.69
CA GLU A 283 13.71 11.23 -5.73
C GLU A 283 13.05 10.49 -6.89
N VAL A 284 12.07 9.65 -6.57
CA VAL A 284 11.33 8.85 -7.54
C VAL A 284 9.87 8.85 -7.15
N GLN A 285 9.02 9.05 -8.15
CA GLN A 285 7.58 9.00 -8.01
C GLN A 285 7.04 7.69 -8.60
N CYS A 286 6.12 7.06 -7.88
CA CYS A 286 5.37 5.90 -8.32
C CYS A 286 4.11 6.38 -9.04
N LEU A 287 3.97 6.03 -10.31
CA LEU A 287 2.89 6.50 -11.18
C LEU A 287 1.99 5.32 -11.49
N ALA A 288 0.76 5.37 -10.97
CA ALA A 288 -0.27 4.41 -11.30
C ALA A 288 -1.15 4.94 -12.43
N ALA A 289 -1.53 4.05 -13.34
CA ALA A 289 -2.42 4.38 -14.45
C ALA A 289 -3.21 3.16 -14.90
N THR A 290 -4.36 3.44 -15.52
CA THR A 290 -5.15 2.41 -16.19
C THR A 290 -4.76 2.35 -17.67
N VAL A 291 -4.37 1.17 -18.14
CA VAL A 291 -4.00 0.92 -19.54
C VAL A 291 -4.96 -0.08 -20.14
N CYS A 292 -5.70 0.35 -21.16
CA CYS A 292 -6.59 -0.51 -21.93
C CYS A 292 -5.85 -1.03 -23.16
N ILE A 293 -5.73 -2.35 -23.26
CA ILE A 293 -5.22 -3.03 -24.46
C ILE A 293 -6.39 -3.68 -25.20
N ASP A 294 -6.86 -3.02 -26.26
CA ASP A 294 -7.99 -3.47 -27.06
C ASP A 294 -7.52 -4.46 -28.15
N GLY A 295 -8.19 -5.61 -28.25
CA GLY A 295 -7.91 -6.64 -29.27
C GLY A 295 -6.59 -7.41 -29.10
N LEU A 296 -5.87 -7.25 -27.98
CA LEU A 296 -4.62 -7.94 -27.69
C LEU A 296 -4.69 -8.69 -26.36
N ALA A 297 -4.40 -9.99 -26.39
CA ALA A 297 -4.20 -10.79 -25.19
C ALA A 297 -2.82 -10.49 -24.58
N LEU A 298 -2.77 -10.23 -23.27
CA LEU A 298 -1.56 -9.77 -22.59
C LEU A 298 -0.43 -10.80 -22.64
N ASP A 299 -0.75 -12.10 -22.57
CA ASP A 299 0.22 -13.20 -22.65
C ASP A 299 0.92 -13.32 -24.02
N ARG A 300 0.32 -12.78 -25.08
CA ARG A 300 0.90 -12.67 -26.43
C ARG A 300 1.50 -11.30 -26.70
N ALA A 301 0.97 -10.28 -26.04
CA ALA A 301 1.38 -8.88 -26.20
C ALA A 301 2.70 -8.58 -25.45
N ALA A 302 2.98 -9.28 -24.35
CA ALA A 302 4.18 -9.05 -23.55
C ALA A 302 4.70 -10.35 -22.94
N GLU A 303 6.03 -10.45 -22.83
CA GLU A 303 6.65 -11.42 -21.94
C GLU A 303 6.56 -10.89 -20.52
N LEU A 304 5.67 -11.49 -19.73
CA LEU A 304 5.53 -11.19 -18.33
C LEU A 304 6.40 -12.15 -17.52
N CYS A 305 7.11 -11.61 -16.56
CA CYS A 305 7.77 -12.40 -15.54
C CYS A 305 7.08 -12.15 -14.20
N PRO A 306 7.11 -13.11 -13.25
CA PRO A 306 7.00 -12.72 -11.85
C PRO A 306 7.94 -11.54 -11.67
N PRO A 307 7.56 -10.52 -10.88
CA PRO A 307 8.41 -9.37 -10.70
C PRO A 307 9.73 -9.98 -10.26
N ARG A 308 10.80 -9.72 -11.03
CA ARG A 308 12.04 -10.51 -10.91
C ARG A 308 12.59 -10.46 -9.47
N ARG A 309 12.00 -9.58 -8.65
CA ARG A 309 12.37 -9.09 -7.35
C ARG A 309 11.09 -8.64 -6.60
N SER A 310 10.65 -9.46 -5.65
CA SER A 310 9.54 -9.18 -4.73
C SER A 310 10.10 -8.77 -3.36
N CYS A 311 9.55 -7.70 -2.77
CA CYS A 311 9.89 -7.18 -1.45
C CYS A 311 8.89 -7.54 -0.36
N GLY A 312 7.65 -7.91 -0.71
CA GLY A 312 6.55 -8.16 0.23
C GLY A 312 6.45 -9.61 0.77
N GLY A 313 7.48 -10.43 0.56
CA GLY A 313 7.39 -11.87 0.74
C GLY A 313 6.56 -12.54 -0.37
N PRO A 314 6.47 -13.89 -0.39
CA PRO A 314 5.89 -14.65 -1.50
C PRO A 314 4.39 -14.42 -1.75
N GLN A 315 3.68 -13.65 -0.92
CA GLN A 315 2.23 -13.44 -1.05
C GLN A 315 1.79 -12.06 -1.54
N LYS A 316 2.56 -10.98 -1.31
CA LYS A 316 2.08 -9.61 -1.57
C LYS A 316 2.52 -9.07 -2.93
N ASP A 317 3.81 -9.20 -3.23
CA ASP A 317 4.36 -8.75 -4.51
C ASP A 317 4.34 -9.84 -5.59
N SER A 318 4.01 -11.08 -5.23
CA SER A 318 3.88 -12.17 -6.21
C SER A 318 2.66 -12.01 -7.14
N LEU A 319 1.72 -11.15 -6.76
CA LEU A 319 0.50 -10.88 -7.51
C LEU A 319 0.74 -9.94 -8.69
N ALA A 320 1.64 -8.98 -8.54
CA ALA A 320 2.01 -8.09 -9.64
C ALA A 320 2.95 -8.80 -10.61
N LEU A 321 2.82 -8.57 -11.93
CA LEU A 321 3.75 -9.09 -12.94
C LEU A 321 4.53 -7.94 -13.57
N GLU A 322 5.79 -8.19 -13.93
CA GLU A 322 6.65 -7.19 -14.56
C GLU A 322 6.80 -7.49 -16.05
N ILE A 323 6.66 -6.45 -16.88
CA ILE A 323 6.87 -6.56 -18.32
C ILE A 323 8.37 -6.65 -18.60
N ALA A 324 8.82 -7.84 -18.98
CA ALA A 324 10.22 -8.08 -19.36
C ALA A 324 10.49 -7.71 -20.81
N ARG A 325 9.50 -7.93 -21.70
CA ARG A 325 9.63 -7.67 -23.13
C ARG A 325 8.27 -7.35 -23.75
N LEU A 326 8.26 -6.44 -24.73
CA LEU A 326 7.08 -6.15 -25.55
C LEU A 326 7.12 -6.99 -26.82
N SER A 327 5.97 -7.50 -27.25
CA SER A 327 5.82 -8.08 -28.58
C SER A 327 5.76 -6.97 -29.65
N PRO A 328 6.03 -7.30 -30.94
CA PRO A 328 5.85 -6.35 -32.04
C PRO A 328 4.42 -5.81 -32.17
N GLU A 329 3.41 -6.58 -31.75
CA GLU A 329 2.01 -6.15 -31.77
C GLU A 329 1.73 -5.07 -30.72
N LEU A 330 2.20 -5.29 -29.49
CA LEU A 330 2.07 -4.29 -28.42
C LEU A 330 2.90 -3.04 -28.71
N ALA A 331 4.08 -3.19 -29.32
CA ALA A 331 4.88 -2.05 -29.77
C ALA A 331 4.13 -1.18 -30.80
N ARG A 332 3.50 -1.81 -31.81
CA ARG A 332 2.65 -1.11 -32.79
C ARG A 332 1.42 -0.47 -32.13
N HIS A 333 0.81 -1.15 -31.17
CA HIS A 333 -0.30 -0.59 -30.39
C HIS A 333 0.15 0.68 -29.65
N ASN A 334 1.27 0.64 -28.92
CA ASN A 334 1.84 1.79 -28.24
C ASN A 334 2.17 2.95 -29.20
N GLU A 335 2.69 2.65 -30.39
CA GLU A 335 2.97 3.65 -31.42
C GLU A 335 1.70 4.32 -31.94
N SER A 336 0.64 3.55 -32.21
CA SER A 336 -0.69 4.08 -32.57
C SER A 336 -1.22 5.01 -31.49
N ARG A 337 -1.15 4.58 -30.22
CA ARG A 337 -1.58 5.39 -29.08
C ARG A 337 -0.77 6.69 -28.98
N ARG A 338 0.54 6.63 -29.24
CA ARG A 338 1.39 7.83 -29.27
C ARG A 338 0.99 8.79 -30.40
N ALA A 339 0.69 8.28 -31.59
CA ALA A 339 0.22 9.08 -32.71
C ALA A 339 -1.14 9.76 -32.42
N GLU A 340 -1.97 9.17 -31.57
CA GLU A 340 -3.21 9.77 -31.06
C GLU A 340 -2.99 10.86 -30.00
N GLY A 341 -1.75 11.04 -29.52
CA GLY A 341 -1.41 11.96 -28.43
C GLY A 341 -1.61 11.37 -27.03
N ALA A 342 -1.65 10.04 -26.91
CA ALA A 342 -1.67 9.36 -25.63
C ALA A 342 -0.35 9.58 -24.88
N CYS A 343 -0.44 9.77 -23.56
CA CYS A 343 0.74 9.92 -22.73
C CYS A 343 1.48 8.61 -22.49
N CYS A 344 2.67 8.70 -21.89
CA CYS A 344 3.48 7.54 -21.57
C CYS A 344 2.77 6.57 -20.61
N LEU A 345 1.89 7.07 -19.73
CA LEU A 345 1.14 6.26 -18.77
C LEU A 345 -0.04 5.50 -19.39
N GLN A 346 -0.41 5.84 -20.62
CA GLN A 346 -1.45 5.17 -21.40
C GLN A 346 -0.85 4.10 -22.35
N GLN A 347 0.41 3.73 -22.13
CA GLN A 347 1.19 2.77 -22.90
C GLN A 347 1.94 1.85 -21.95
N LEU A 348 2.06 0.57 -22.31
CA LEU A 348 2.87 -0.38 -21.55
C LEU A 348 4.34 -0.29 -21.97
N GLN A 349 5.26 -0.27 -21.01
CA GLN A 349 6.70 -0.23 -21.23
C GLN A 349 7.39 -1.39 -20.51
N ILE A 350 8.60 -1.71 -20.95
CA ILE A 350 9.47 -2.64 -20.23
C ILE A 350 9.76 -2.07 -18.84
N GLY A 351 9.66 -2.92 -17.82
CA GLY A 351 9.82 -2.56 -16.41
C GLY A 351 8.53 -2.10 -15.72
N ASP A 352 7.43 -1.91 -16.45
CA ASP A 352 6.13 -1.65 -15.83
C ASP A 352 5.66 -2.85 -15.02
N ARG A 353 5.02 -2.57 -13.88
CA ARG A 353 4.40 -3.60 -13.04
C ARG A 353 2.90 -3.57 -13.20
N ILE A 354 2.35 -4.67 -13.70
CA ILE A 354 0.91 -4.90 -13.79
C ILE A 354 0.43 -5.36 -12.42
N VAL A 355 -0.35 -4.53 -11.74
CA VAL A 355 -0.92 -4.80 -10.41
C VAL A 355 -2.22 -5.59 -10.52
N SER A 356 -3.04 -5.26 -11.51
CA SER A 356 -4.30 -5.94 -11.75
C SER A 356 -4.62 -6.00 -13.23
N ALA A 357 -5.47 -6.94 -13.59
CA ALA A 357 -6.06 -7.06 -14.90
C ALA A 357 -7.56 -7.29 -14.73
N ASN A 358 -8.38 -6.48 -15.40
CA ASN A 358 -9.84 -6.52 -15.37
C ASN A 358 -10.41 -6.46 -13.94
N GLY A 359 -9.79 -5.66 -13.06
CA GLY A 359 -10.17 -5.52 -11.65
C GLY A 359 -9.74 -6.67 -10.73
N GLY A 360 -9.06 -7.69 -11.27
CA GLY A 360 -8.52 -8.82 -10.52
C GLY A 360 -7.02 -8.67 -10.27
N LEU A 361 -6.58 -8.87 -9.02
CA LEU A 361 -5.15 -8.90 -8.66
C LEU A 361 -4.42 -10.15 -9.16
N ASP A 362 -5.14 -11.23 -9.49
CA ASP A 362 -4.55 -12.39 -10.16
C ASP A 362 -4.41 -12.11 -11.66
N VAL A 363 -3.36 -11.36 -11.99
CA VAL A 363 -3.07 -10.95 -13.37
C VAL A 363 -2.96 -12.18 -14.27
N ARG A 364 -2.38 -13.28 -13.77
CA ARG A 364 -2.18 -14.53 -14.54
C ARG A 364 -3.48 -15.14 -15.00
N ALA A 365 -4.50 -15.14 -14.15
CA ALA A 365 -5.83 -15.64 -14.48
C ALA A 365 -6.50 -14.85 -15.62
N SER A 366 -6.07 -13.61 -15.88
CA SER A 366 -6.69 -12.68 -16.84
C SER A 366 -5.87 -12.43 -18.11
N MET A 367 -4.66 -12.99 -18.24
CA MET A 367 -3.75 -12.64 -19.36
C MET A 367 -4.26 -13.06 -20.74
N GLY A 368 -5.06 -14.13 -20.81
CA GLY A 368 -5.59 -14.65 -22.08
C GLY A 368 -6.80 -13.87 -22.63
N ALA A 369 -7.29 -12.86 -21.91
CA ALA A 369 -8.43 -12.06 -22.37
C ALA A 369 -8.04 -11.20 -23.59
N ALA A 370 -8.81 -11.29 -24.67
CA ALA A 370 -8.54 -10.56 -25.92
C ALA A 370 -8.59 -9.04 -25.78
N SER A 371 -9.13 -8.52 -24.68
CA SER A 371 -9.01 -7.11 -24.32
C SER A 371 -8.91 -7.04 -22.80
N SER A 372 -7.99 -6.22 -22.30
CA SER A 372 -7.75 -6.11 -20.87
C SER A 372 -7.62 -4.67 -20.44
N THR A 373 -8.26 -4.34 -19.31
CA THR A 373 -8.05 -3.11 -18.56
C THR A 373 -7.06 -3.39 -17.45
N LEU A 374 -5.86 -2.84 -17.56
CA LEU A 374 -4.75 -3.12 -16.66
C LEU A 374 -4.53 -1.95 -15.72
N VAL A 375 -4.27 -2.21 -14.44
CA VAL A 375 -3.64 -1.23 -13.56
C VAL A 375 -2.15 -1.47 -13.61
N ALA A 376 -1.41 -0.52 -14.18
CA ALA A 376 0.04 -0.57 -14.28
C ALA A 376 0.67 0.50 -13.38
N VAL A 377 1.81 0.16 -12.78
CA VAL A 377 2.64 1.09 -12.01
C VAL A 377 4.01 1.22 -12.66
N ARG A 378 4.47 2.46 -12.72
CA ARG A 378 5.75 2.84 -13.29
C ARG A 378 6.49 3.77 -12.34
N TRP A 379 7.79 3.60 -12.24
CA TRP A 379 8.65 4.51 -11.50
C TRP A 379 9.34 5.47 -12.45
N ARG A 380 9.30 6.76 -12.10
CA ARG A 380 10.01 7.82 -12.81
C ARG A 380 10.75 8.71 -11.82
N PRO A 381 11.90 9.30 -12.20
CA PRO A 381 12.53 10.32 -11.39
C PRO A 381 11.52 11.44 -11.09
N ALA A 382 11.57 11.98 -9.88
CA ALA A 382 10.71 13.08 -9.51
C ALA A 382 10.95 14.27 -10.44
N GLY A 383 9.89 14.98 -10.82
CA GLY A 383 9.98 16.15 -11.69
C GLY A 383 10.11 15.87 -13.19
N THR A 384 10.30 14.62 -13.64
CA THR A 384 10.32 14.32 -15.10
C THR A 384 8.93 14.24 -15.73
N MET A 385 7.90 14.18 -14.89
CA MET A 385 6.51 14.19 -15.32
C MET A 385 5.91 15.55 -15.04
N ARG A 386 5.29 16.14 -16.05
CA ARG A 386 4.50 17.36 -15.91
C ARG A 386 3.03 17.05 -16.13
N ALA A 387 2.17 17.60 -15.29
CA ALA A 387 0.74 17.62 -15.50
C ALA A 387 0.38 18.73 -16.50
N GLU A 388 -0.07 18.38 -17.70
CA GLU A 388 -0.68 19.31 -18.65
C GLU A 388 -2.18 19.37 -18.38
N ARG A 389 -2.69 20.55 -18.03
CA ARG A 389 -4.12 20.77 -17.78
C ARG A 389 -4.76 21.51 -18.92
N PHE A 390 -5.98 21.11 -19.27
CA PHE A 390 -6.78 21.77 -20.29
C PHE A 390 -8.26 21.66 -19.95
N THR A 391 -9.01 22.70 -20.30
CA THR A 391 -10.45 22.78 -20.05
C THR A 391 -11.22 22.57 -21.33
N VAL A 392 -12.29 21.78 -21.24
CA VAL A 392 -13.21 21.52 -22.34
C VAL A 392 -14.62 21.91 -21.93
N GLU A 393 -15.28 22.71 -22.76
CA GLU A 393 -16.68 23.06 -22.58
C GLU A 393 -17.56 22.21 -23.50
N ILE A 394 -18.45 21.42 -22.90
CA ILE A 394 -19.34 20.52 -23.63
C ILE A 394 -20.77 20.95 -23.39
N GLN A 395 -21.47 21.19 -24.49
CA GLN A 395 -22.90 21.45 -24.51
C GLN A 395 -23.62 20.21 -25.04
N ARG A 396 -24.51 19.65 -24.23
CA ARG A 396 -25.37 18.53 -24.63
C ARG A 396 -26.63 19.08 -25.29
N SER A 397 -27.11 18.40 -26.33
CA SER A 397 -28.26 18.84 -27.13
C SER A 397 -29.59 18.66 -26.39
N GLY A 398 -29.63 17.84 -25.34
CA GLY A 398 -30.81 17.56 -24.54
C GLY A 398 -30.52 16.56 -23.42
N PRO A 399 -31.53 16.18 -22.63
CA PRO A 399 -31.36 15.22 -21.53
C PRO A 399 -30.96 13.80 -22.00
N GLU A 400 -31.41 13.40 -23.19
CA GLU A 400 -31.08 12.10 -23.80
C GLU A 400 -29.65 12.05 -24.38
N ASP A 401 -29.06 13.21 -24.66
CA ASP A 401 -27.71 13.31 -25.16
C ASP A 401 -26.73 13.06 -24.01
N ARG A 402 -26.11 11.89 -24.02
CA ARG A 402 -25.14 11.48 -23.00
C ARG A 402 -23.77 12.07 -23.32
N LEU A 403 -22.99 12.28 -22.26
CA LEU A 403 -21.62 12.76 -22.40
C LEU A 403 -20.76 11.82 -23.25
N GLY A 404 -21.03 10.51 -23.20
CA GLY A 404 -20.33 9.54 -24.03
C GLY A 404 -18.94 9.19 -23.52
N MET A 405 -18.75 9.12 -22.21
CA MET A 405 -17.52 8.59 -21.62
C MET A 405 -17.84 7.67 -20.44
N GLN A 406 -17.05 6.61 -20.29
CA GLN A 406 -17.00 5.79 -19.08
C GLN A 406 -15.86 6.31 -18.21
N ILE A 407 -16.14 6.49 -16.93
CA ILE A 407 -15.16 7.03 -15.97
C ILE A 407 -15.04 6.09 -14.76
N GLY A 408 -13.81 5.92 -14.29
CA GLY A 408 -13.48 5.09 -13.12
C GLY A 408 -12.72 5.88 -12.07
N PRO A 409 -12.66 5.41 -10.81
CA PRO A 409 -11.70 5.94 -9.84
C PRO A 409 -10.27 5.67 -10.33
N LEU A 410 -9.38 6.65 -10.15
CA LEU A 410 -7.96 6.47 -10.45
C LEU A 410 -7.32 5.52 -9.40
N PRO A 411 -6.55 4.51 -9.83
CA PRO A 411 -5.79 3.65 -8.91
C PRO A 411 -4.80 4.45 -8.05
N GLY A 412 -4.64 4.07 -6.78
CA GLY A 412 -3.77 4.72 -5.80
C GLY A 412 -4.51 5.59 -4.76
N GLY A 413 -5.82 5.74 -4.89
CA GLY A 413 -6.68 6.37 -3.87
C GLY A 413 -6.57 7.90 -3.78
N THR A 414 -6.30 8.59 -4.89
CA THR A 414 -6.31 10.07 -4.94
C THR A 414 -7.73 10.67 -4.92
N GLY A 415 -8.76 9.83 -5.12
CA GLY A 415 -10.15 10.27 -5.26
C GLY A 415 -10.47 10.92 -6.61
N GLN A 416 -9.49 11.03 -7.51
CA GLN A 416 -9.70 11.52 -8.88
C GLN A 416 -10.42 10.47 -9.74
N LEU A 417 -11.03 10.93 -10.83
CA LEU A 417 -11.64 10.08 -11.84
C LEU A 417 -10.78 10.05 -13.11
N GLU A 418 -10.75 8.92 -13.78
CA GLU A 418 -10.04 8.69 -15.05
C GLU A 418 -11.03 8.29 -16.14
N VAL A 419 -10.79 8.76 -17.38
CA VAL A 419 -11.57 8.36 -18.55
C VAL A 419 -11.16 6.95 -18.98
N LEU A 420 -12.03 5.95 -18.81
CA LEU A 420 -11.75 4.57 -19.22
C LEU A 420 -12.05 4.33 -20.70
N GLU A 421 -13.13 4.92 -21.19
CA GLU A 421 -13.60 4.75 -22.56
C GLU A 421 -14.32 6.01 -23.04
N VAL A 422 -14.18 6.33 -24.33
CA VAL A 422 -15.01 7.31 -25.02
C VAL A 422 -15.97 6.52 -25.91
N VAL A 423 -17.27 6.66 -25.64
CA VAL A 423 -18.35 5.97 -26.35
C VAL A 423 -18.65 6.71 -27.65
N ALA A 424 -18.65 5.99 -28.76
CA ALA A 424 -18.98 6.53 -30.07
C ALA A 424 -20.35 7.26 -30.06
N SER A 425 -20.47 8.32 -30.87
CA SER A 425 -21.66 9.16 -31.02
C SER A 425 -22.03 10.04 -29.81
N GLY A 426 -21.36 9.91 -28.66
CA GLY A 426 -21.59 10.77 -27.51
C GLY A 426 -21.01 12.18 -27.66
N ALA A 427 -21.35 13.09 -26.74
CA ALA A 427 -20.91 14.48 -26.81
C ALA A 427 -19.38 14.65 -26.84
N ILE A 428 -18.64 13.81 -26.09
CA ILE A 428 -17.16 13.78 -26.08
C ILE A 428 -16.60 13.31 -27.43
N ASP A 429 -17.23 12.32 -28.07
CA ASP A 429 -16.80 11.82 -29.38
C ASP A 429 -16.99 12.89 -30.47
N ARG A 430 -18.12 13.60 -30.43
CA ARG A 430 -18.37 14.76 -31.30
C ARG A 430 -17.38 15.90 -31.05
N TRP A 431 -17.06 16.18 -29.79
CA TRP A 431 -15.98 17.13 -29.44
C TRP A 431 -14.66 16.68 -30.07
N ASN A 432 -14.25 15.43 -29.84
CA ASN A 432 -13.01 14.85 -30.36
C ASN A 432 -12.91 14.82 -31.89
N SER A 433 -14.05 14.87 -32.59
CA SER A 433 -14.13 14.92 -34.04
C SER A 433 -14.02 16.34 -34.61
N THR A 434 -14.02 17.37 -33.77
CA THR A 434 -13.90 18.77 -34.20
C THR A 434 -12.44 19.08 -34.57
N PRO A 435 -12.15 19.56 -35.79
CA PRO A 435 -10.78 19.90 -36.19
C PRO A 435 -10.17 20.98 -35.29
N GLY A 436 -8.91 20.79 -34.90
CA GLY A 436 -8.14 21.78 -34.13
C GLY A 436 -8.42 21.82 -32.62
N VAL A 437 -9.38 21.05 -32.11
CA VAL A 437 -9.61 20.98 -30.66
C VAL A 437 -8.69 19.97 -29.98
N ARG A 438 -8.41 20.18 -28.70
CA ARG A 438 -7.68 19.18 -27.89
C ARG A 438 -8.59 17.98 -27.65
N ARG A 439 -8.18 16.81 -28.15
CA ARG A 439 -8.92 15.55 -27.97
C ARG A 439 -8.79 15.04 -26.54
N ILE A 440 -9.89 14.56 -26.00
CA ILE A 440 -9.99 13.82 -24.74
C ILE A 440 -9.75 12.35 -25.03
N LEU A 441 -8.83 11.71 -24.33
CA LEU A 441 -8.38 10.34 -24.58
C LEU A 441 -8.67 9.43 -23.38
N LYS A 442 -8.71 8.11 -23.64
CA LYS A 442 -8.65 7.10 -22.57
C LYS A 442 -7.40 7.32 -21.73
N GLY A 443 -7.57 7.41 -20.41
CA GLY A 443 -6.57 7.67 -19.39
C GLY A 443 -6.39 9.14 -18.99
N ASP A 444 -7.15 10.07 -19.58
CA ASP A 444 -7.15 11.46 -19.10
C ASP A 444 -7.82 11.53 -17.73
N ARG A 445 -7.28 12.36 -16.84
CA ARG A 445 -7.77 12.51 -15.47
C ARG A 445 -8.69 13.71 -15.36
N ILE A 446 -9.81 13.55 -14.67
CA ILE A 446 -10.75 14.64 -14.40
C ILE A 446 -10.33 15.32 -13.10
N VAL A 447 -9.89 16.58 -13.20
CA VAL A 447 -9.45 17.39 -12.06
C VAL A 447 -10.63 18.12 -11.44
N SER A 448 -11.44 18.77 -12.28
CA SER A 448 -12.61 19.53 -11.83
C SER A 448 -13.72 19.51 -12.88
N VAL A 449 -14.96 19.64 -12.43
CA VAL A 449 -16.14 19.80 -13.27
C VAL A 449 -16.91 21.01 -12.77
N ASN A 450 -17.13 21.99 -13.63
CA ASN A 450 -17.72 23.28 -13.31
C ASN A 450 -17.00 23.99 -12.14
N GLY A 451 -15.67 23.88 -12.10
CA GLY A 451 -14.83 24.46 -11.04
C GLY A 451 -14.89 23.72 -9.70
N GLN A 452 -15.64 22.61 -9.60
CA GLN A 452 -15.72 21.78 -8.39
C GLN A 452 -14.80 20.57 -8.51
N SER A 453 -14.02 20.28 -7.47
CA SER A 453 -13.16 19.09 -7.38
C SER A 453 -13.79 17.94 -6.57
N LYS A 454 -14.90 18.21 -5.90
CA LYS A 454 -15.69 17.22 -5.14
C LYS A 454 -16.96 16.89 -5.90
N GLU A 455 -17.51 15.69 -5.64
CA GLU A 455 -18.78 15.24 -6.22
C GLU A 455 -18.81 15.30 -7.76
N LEU A 456 -17.65 15.07 -8.38
CA LEU A 456 -17.45 15.19 -9.84
C LEU A 456 -18.55 14.48 -10.65
N LYS A 457 -18.97 13.28 -10.20
CA LYS A 457 -20.02 12.49 -10.87
C LYS A 457 -21.37 13.22 -10.94
N GLN A 458 -21.75 13.98 -9.92
CA GLN A 458 -23.00 14.73 -9.89
C GLN A 458 -22.93 15.93 -10.84
N GLN A 459 -21.78 16.62 -10.87
CA GLN A 459 -21.56 17.78 -11.72
C GLN A 459 -21.57 17.45 -13.22
N LEU A 460 -21.20 16.22 -13.59
CA LEU A 460 -21.26 15.73 -14.97
C LEU A 460 -22.70 15.56 -15.50
N ALA A 461 -23.72 15.59 -14.64
CA ALA A 461 -25.12 15.45 -15.04
C ALA A 461 -25.74 16.73 -15.61
N GLY A 462 -25.03 17.87 -15.63
CA GLY A 462 -25.52 19.15 -16.17
C GLY A 462 -25.51 19.23 -17.70
N THR A 463 -26.46 19.95 -18.31
CA THR A 463 -26.56 20.09 -19.78
C THR A 463 -25.34 20.76 -20.40
N ARG A 464 -24.77 21.74 -19.70
CA ARG A 464 -23.49 22.37 -20.02
C ARG A 464 -22.49 21.99 -18.93
N VAL A 465 -21.36 21.45 -19.32
CA VAL A 465 -20.28 21.09 -18.40
C VAL A 465 -18.97 21.68 -18.88
N SER A 466 -18.22 22.28 -17.96
CA SER A 466 -16.83 22.68 -18.15
C SER A 466 -15.96 21.69 -17.38
N ILE A 467 -15.20 20.87 -18.09
CA ILE A 467 -14.40 19.79 -17.51
C ILE A 467 -12.93 20.15 -17.65
N GLU A 468 -12.21 20.23 -16.53
CA GLU A 468 -10.76 20.35 -16.51
C GLU A 468 -10.14 18.96 -16.48
N PHE A 469 -9.40 18.65 -17.54
CA PHE A 469 -8.66 17.41 -17.66
C PHE A 469 -7.18 17.66 -17.32
N GLU A 470 -6.53 16.61 -16.82
CA GLU A 470 -5.09 16.53 -16.63
C GLU A 470 -4.56 15.34 -17.42
N ARG A 471 -3.58 15.61 -18.29
CA ARG A 471 -2.80 14.60 -19.00
C ARG A 471 -1.34 14.75 -18.60
N TRP A 472 -0.72 13.64 -18.26
CA TRP A 472 0.68 13.67 -17.87
C TRP A 472 1.58 13.63 -19.10
N VAL A 473 2.65 14.41 -19.10
CA VAL A 473 3.63 14.47 -20.18
C VAL A 473 4.97 14.09 -19.59
N ASP A 474 5.64 13.13 -20.24
CA ASP A 474 6.98 12.72 -19.87
C ASP A 474 7.98 13.64 -20.57
N GLU A 475 8.56 14.58 -19.83
CA GLU A 475 9.57 15.50 -20.38
C GLU A 475 10.88 14.76 -20.70
N SER A 476 11.06 13.55 -20.18
CA SER A 476 12.19 12.68 -20.50
C SER A 476 12.06 11.97 -21.86
N SER A 477 10.96 12.13 -22.59
CA SER A 477 10.67 11.37 -23.83
C SER A 477 11.63 11.61 -25.02
N GLY A 478 12.61 12.52 -24.89
CA GLY A 478 13.77 12.61 -25.79
C GLY A 478 14.98 11.74 -25.39
N SER A 479 14.96 11.16 -24.19
CA SER A 479 15.97 10.23 -23.67
C SER A 479 15.40 8.82 -23.66
N ALA A 480 16.21 7.83 -24.03
CA ALA A 480 15.80 6.42 -24.07
C ALA A 480 15.21 5.97 -22.71
N PRO A 481 14.21 5.08 -22.68
CA PRO A 481 13.58 4.64 -21.43
C PRO A 481 14.62 4.09 -20.45
N LEU A 482 14.53 4.56 -19.21
CA LEU A 482 15.45 4.27 -18.10
C LEU A 482 15.81 2.79 -17.91
N TYR A 483 14.89 1.89 -18.26
CA TYR A 483 15.05 0.45 -18.04
C TYR A 483 15.69 -0.31 -19.22
N ASP A 484 15.66 0.23 -20.45
CA ASP A 484 16.26 -0.48 -21.59
C ASP A 484 17.78 -0.58 -21.49
N ALA A 485 18.43 0.42 -20.88
CA ALA A 485 19.89 0.43 -20.72
C ALA A 485 20.39 -0.62 -19.70
N ALA A 486 19.58 -0.96 -18.69
CA ALA A 486 19.95 -1.95 -17.66
C ALA A 486 19.59 -3.39 -18.04
N ILE A 487 18.65 -3.57 -18.99
CA ILE A 487 18.18 -4.88 -19.48
C ILE A 487 18.82 -5.22 -20.83
N GLY A 488 19.99 -4.63 -21.12
CA GLY A 488 20.81 -4.96 -22.28
C GLY A 488 20.97 -6.47 -22.46
N GLY A 489 20.15 -7.02 -23.34
CA GLY A 489 20.12 -8.37 -23.89
C GLY A 489 20.66 -9.49 -23.00
N SER A 490 19.74 -10.28 -22.43
CA SER A 490 19.92 -11.74 -22.41
C SER A 490 19.85 -12.32 -23.84
N SER A 491 20.57 -11.70 -24.79
CA SER A 491 21.18 -12.47 -25.87
C SER A 491 21.93 -13.57 -25.14
N ALA A 492 21.58 -14.82 -25.40
CA ALA A 492 22.35 -15.96 -24.96
C ALA A 492 23.83 -15.58 -25.00
N PHE A 493 24.47 -15.68 -23.84
CA PHE A 493 25.86 -15.36 -23.61
C PHE A 493 26.68 -15.95 -24.75
N ALA A 494 27.04 -15.12 -25.74
CA ALA A 494 27.99 -15.52 -26.76
C ALA A 494 29.27 -15.77 -25.97
N SER A 495 29.65 -17.04 -25.87
CA SER A 495 30.96 -17.40 -25.35
C SER A 495 31.99 -16.56 -26.09
N PRO A 496 33.00 -15.98 -25.40
CA PRO A 496 34.08 -15.30 -26.10
C PRO A 496 34.60 -16.24 -27.20
N PRO A 497 34.85 -15.73 -28.43
CA PRO A 497 35.38 -16.58 -29.49
C PRO A 497 36.61 -17.31 -28.95
N ALA A 498 36.60 -18.64 -29.08
CA ALA A 498 37.72 -19.46 -28.65
C ALA A 498 39.01 -18.88 -29.25
N PRO A 499 40.11 -18.77 -28.47
CA PRO A 499 41.37 -18.30 -29.01
C PRO A 499 41.71 -19.17 -30.23
N THR A 500 41.92 -18.52 -31.36
CA THR A 500 42.33 -19.19 -32.60
C THR A 500 43.73 -19.77 -32.37
N PRO A 501 43.99 -21.02 -32.79
CA PRO A 501 45.26 -21.70 -32.56
C PRO A 501 46.44 -21.04 -33.25
#